data_AF-A0A936CSN0-F1
#
_entry.id   AF-A0A936CSN0-F1
#
_cell.length_a   1.000
_cell.length_b   1.000
_cell.length_c   1.000
_cell.angle_alpha   90.00
_cell.angle_beta   90.00
_cell.angle_gamma   90.00
#
_symmetry.space_group_name_H-M   'P 1'
#
loop_
_entity.id
_entity.type
_entity.pdbx_description
1 polymer ?
#
loop_
_entity_poly.entity_id
_entity_poly.type
_entity_poly.pdbx_seq_one_letter_code
_entity_poly.pdbx_strand_id
1 'polypeptide(L)'
;MRGGVVNPHYDDGDVTVYHGDCLDVLRELPDASVDAVVTDPPYELTGGGSGGFMGKHWDATGIAYNVDMWRQCLRVLRPGGHLLAFGGTRTYHRMACAIEDAGFEIRDSIHWTYGSGFPKSLDVSKAIDKMYGATREVVGTRAQRANGAGSAVPMNASAGEVEPVTAPATDAARQWDGWGTALKPSHEPIVVARKPLTGTVAGNVLAYGTGAINVDACRVEASGRPLIVSASEDSTGIFGDGLNGSRHGGTTNVGRWPANTILTHAPDCDPGGGCGAGCPCAEMDAQSGVIRDGVAVQRNFPAEGSRYDASSYFIPKRPAPDVTYGGEGGASRFFPAFYYTAKASSAERPRANGIAHPTTKPVDLMRWLVRLVTPPGGVVLEPFAGSGTTAEACVVEGFRCIAIEREADYLPLIVARLSKPIERTLL
;
A
#
# COMPACT_ATOMS: atom_id res chain seq x y z
N MET A 1 -30.28 -26.70 -15.64
CA MET A 1 -29.02 -27.43 -15.37
C MET A 1 -28.25 -26.62 -14.34
N ARG A 2 -27.92 -27.18 -13.17
CA ARG A 2 -27.10 -26.48 -12.16
C ARG A 2 -25.66 -26.50 -12.68
N GLY A 3 -25.13 -25.34 -13.07
CA GLY A 3 -23.76 -25.16 -13.58
C GLY A 3 -22.75 -25.56 -12.49
N GLY A 4 -21.69 -26.24 -12.92
CA GLY A 4 -20.70 -26.89 -12.04
C GLY A 4 -20.01 -25.90 -11.11
N VAL A 5 -19.74 -26.37 -9.89
CA VAL A 5 -18.90 -25.67 -8.92
C VAL A 5 -17.47 -26.05 -9.26
N VAL A 6 -16.61 -25.09 -9.64
CA VAL A 6 -15.16 -25.31 -9.74
C VAL A 6 -14.68 -25.86 -8.40
N ASN A 7 -14.03 -27.02 -8.44
CA ASN A 7 -13.47 -27.62 -7.22
C ASN A 7 -12.26 -26.79 -6.76
N PRO A 8 -12.16 -26.47 -5.46
CA PRO A 8 -11.00 -25.78 -4.94
C PRO A 8 -9.75 -26.64 -5.13
N HIS A 9 -8.64 -25.98 -5.46
CA HIS A 9 -7.30 -26.59 -5.48
C HIS A 9 -6.79 -26.84 -4.06
N TYR A 10 -7.12 -25.92 -3.14
CA TYR A 10 -6.77 -25.99 -1.72
C TYR A 10 -7.92 -25.42 -0.90
N ASP A 11 -8.22 -26.03 0.23
CA ASP A 11 -9.19 -25.54 1.21
C ASP A 11 -8.82 -26.06 2.61
N ASP A 12 -8.64 -25.16 3.57
CA ASP A 12 -8.42 -25.47 4.99
C ASP A 12 -9.51 -24.91 5.92
N GLY A 13 -10.58 -24.36 5.35
CA GLY A 13 -11.68 -23.71 6.07
C GLY A 13 -11.48 -22.21 6.32
N ASP A 14 -10.24 -21.72 6.40
CA ASP A 14 -9.94 -20.28 6.46
C ASP A 14 -9.61 -19.73 5.08
N VAL A 15 -8.89 -20.49 4.25
CA VAL A 15 -8.51 -20.12 2.90
C VAL A 15 -8.99 -21.16 1.89
N THR A 16 -9.70 -20.68 0.87
CA THR A 16 -10.04 -21.46 -0.32
C THR A 16 -9.26 -20.91 -1.52
N VAL A 17 -8.52 -21.77 -2.23
CA VAL A 17 -7.76 -21.40 -3.43
C VAL A 17 -8.35 -22.12 -4.64
N TYR A 18 -8.70 -21.37 -5.67
CA TYR A 18 -9.11 -21.89 -6.97
C TYR A 18 -7.98 -21.78 -7.99
N HIS A 19 -7.78 -22.84 -8.76
CA HIS A 19 -6.89 -22.82 -9.92
C HIS A 19 -7.70 -22.55 -11.18
N GLY A 20 -7.47 -21.41 -11.83
CA GLY A 20 -8.18 -21.05 -13.06
C GLY A 20 -8.05 -19.59 -13.45
N ASP A 21 -8.66 -19.24 -14.57
CA ASP A 21 -8.83 -17.84 -14.95
C ASP A 21 -9.76 -17.13 -13.96
N CYS A 22 -9.41 -15.92 -13.54
CA CYS A 22 -10.16 -15.21 -12.53
C CYS A 22 -11.58 -14.89 -12.99
N LEU A 23 -11.82 -14.57 -14.27
CA LEU A 23 -13.17 -14.29 -14.76
C LEU A 23 -14.08 -15.52 -14.71
N ASP A 24 -13.55 -16.68 -15.05
CA ASP A 24 -14.31 -17.93 -15.06
C ASP A 24 -14.68 -18.34 -13.63
N VAL A 25 -13.72 -18.31 -12.71
CA VAL A 25 -13.99 -18.61 -11.29
C VAL A 25 -14.94 -17.58 -10.68
N LEU A 26 -14.72 -16.27 -10.93
CA LEU A 26 -15.58 -15.22 -10.39
C LEU A 26 -17.05 -15.42 -10.80
N ARG A 27 -17.33 -15.81 -12.05
CA ARG A 27 -18.69 -16.06 -12.56
C ARG A 27 -19.43 -17.16 -11.80
N GLU A 28 -18.71 -18.07 -11.16
CA GLU A 28 -19.29 -19.15 -10.37
C GLU A 28 -19.49 -18.81 -8.89
N LEU A 29 -18.78 -17.78 -8.38
CA LEU A 29 -18.97 -17.33 -7.01
C LEU A 29 -20.35 -16.68 -6.84
N PRO A 30 -21.05 -16.89 -5.70
CA PRO A 30 -22.35 -16.27 -5.45
C PRO A 30 -22.27 -14.74 -5.36
N ASP A 31 -23.37 -14.07 -5.69
CA ASP A 31 -23.52 -12.63 -5.46
C ASP A 31 -23.37 -12.32 -3.96
N ALA A 32 -22.76 -11.17 -3.65
CA ALA A 32 -22.61 -10.68 -2.27
C ALA A 32 -22.02 -11.70 -1.28
N SER A 33 -21.13 -12.58 -1.75
CA SER A 33 -20.47 -13.64 -0.97
C SER A 33 -19.20 -13.19 -0.24
N VAL A 34 -18.62 -12.03 -0.58
CA VAL A 34 -17.38 -11.53 0.05
C VAL A 34 -17.56 -10.12 0.63
N ASP A 35 -16.76 -9.78 1.64
CA ASP A 35 -16.87 -8.54 2.41
C ASP A 35 -15.87 -7.47 1.93
N ALA A 36 -14.71 -7.89 1.41
CA ALA A 36 -13.68 -7.01 0.84
C ALA A 36 -12.98 -7.65 -0.37
N VAL A 37 -12.43 -6.82 -1.24
CA VAL A 37 -11.49 -7.23 -2.30
C VAL A 37 -10.15 -6.56 -2.01
N VAL A 38 -9.09 -7.33 -1.84
CA VAL A 38 -7.72 -6.80 -1.67
C VAL A 38 -6.83 -7.56 -2.62
N THR A 39 -6.24 -6.87 -3.60
CA THR A 39 -5.62 -7.56 -4.74
C THR A 39 -4.47 -6.80 -5.41
N ASP A 40 -3.51 -7.55 -5.92
CA ASP A 40 -2.39 -7.07 -6.74
C ASP A 40 -2.51 -7.59 -8.19
N PRO A 41 -3.31 -6.92 -9.04
CA PRO A 41 -3.51 -7.34 -10.41
C PRO A 41 -2.27 -7.14 -11.28
N PRO A 42 -2.20 -7.79 -12.45
CA PRO A 42 -1.29 -7.41 -13.53
C PRO A 42 -1.27 -5.89 -13.78
N TYR A 43 -0.09 -5.28 -13.82
CA TYR A 43 0.07 -3.84 -14.03
C TYR A 43 0.12 -3.44 -15.50
N GLU A 44 0.13 -4.43 -16.41
CA GLU A 44 0.09 -4.22 -17.85
C GLU A 44 1.26 -3.35 -18.35
N LEU A 45 2.45 -3.50 -17.74
CA LEU A 45 3.56 -2.54 -17.84
C LEU A 45 4.19 -2.46 -19.23
N THR A 46 3.87 -3.40 -20.10
CA THR A 46 4.43 -3.53 -21.45
C THR A 46 3.51 -3.01 -22.56
N GLY A 47 2.30 -2.56 -22.22
CA GLY A 47 1.37 -2.01 -23.22
C GLY A 47 1.08 -2.94 -24.40
N GLY A 48 1.16 -4.27 -24.21
CA GLY A 48 0.96 -5.27 -25.26
C GLY A 48 2.22 -5.69 -26.03
N GLY A 49 3.43 -5.27 -25.62
CA GLY A 49 4.69 -5.79 -26.15
C GLY A 49 4.91 -7.28 -25.86
N SER A 50 5.68 -7.97 -26.71
CA SER A 50 5.68 -9.44 -26.88
C SER A 50 6.30 -10.29 -25.74
N GLY A 51 6.27 -9.86 -24.48
CA GLY A 51 6.87 -10.65 -23.39
C GLY A 51 6.38 -10.37 -21.97
N GLY A 52 5.55 -9.35 -21.72
CA GLY A 52 5.15 -8.97 -20.36
C GLY A 52 6.31 -8.60 -19.44
N PHE A 53 6.03 -8.41 -18.15
CA PHE A 53 7.03 -8.00 -17.17
C PHE A 53 8.04 -9.13 -16.93
N MET A 54 9.32 -8.87 -17.22
CA MET A 54 10.40 -9.86 -17.06
C MET A 54 10.18 -11.17 -17.83
N GLY A 55 9.57 -11.10 -19.02
CA GLY A 55 9.26 -12.28 -19.82
C GLY A 55 8.04 -13.06 -19.31
N LYS A 56 7.28 -12.51 -18.34
CA LYS A 56 6.06 -13.10 -17.81
C LYS A 56 4.83 -12.50 -18.49
N HIS A 57 4.21 -13.29 -19.37
CA HIS A 57 3.03 -12.89 -20.14
C HIS A 57 1.80 -12.55 -19.30
N TRP A 58 1.74 -13.01 -18.05
CA TRP A 58 0.64 -12.68 -17.14
C TRP A 58 0.53 -11.17 -16.84
N ASP A 59 1.59 -10.37 -17.03
CA ASP A 59 1.58 -8.90 -16.86
C ASP A 59 1.23 -8.14 -18.17
N ALA A 60 0.57 -8.80 -19.13
CA ALA A 60 0.25 -8.21 -20.42
C ALA A 60 -1.06 -8.76 -21.02
N THR A 61 -2.00 -9.19 -20.18
CA THR A 61 -3.25 -9.82 -20.62
C THR A 61 -4.36 -8.80 -20.89
N GLY A 62 -4.22 -7.57 -20.40
CA GLY A 62 -5.26 -6.55 -20.40
C GLY A 62 -6.35 -6.76 -19.33
N ILE A 63 -6.19 -7.75 -18.45
CA ILE A 63 -7.24 -8.13 -17.48
C ILE A 63 -7.51 -7.01 -16.47
N ALA A 64 -6.50 -6.25 -16.06
CA ALA A 64 -6.67 -5.13 -15.13
C ALA A 64 -7.47 -3.97 -15.73
N TYR A 65 -7.56 -3.88 -17.06
CA TYR A 65 -8.35 -2.87 -17.76
C TYR A 65 -9.71 -3.41 -18.20
N ASN A 66 -10.00 -4.68 -17.91
CA ASN A 66 -11.24 -5.32 -18.32
C ASN A 66 -12.37 -4.95 -17.34
N VAL A 67 -13.35 -4.19 -17.82
CA VAL A 67 -14.50 -3.77 -17.02
C VAL A 67 -15.36 -4.96 -16.55
N ASP A 68 -15.47 -6.05 -17.34
CA ASP A 68 -16.23 -7.24 -16.92
C ASP A 68 -15.62 -7.90 -15.69
N MET A 69 -14.29 -7.92 -15.58
CA MET A 69 -13.59 -8.46 -14.40
C MET A 69 -14.01 -7.69 -13.15
N TRP A 70 -13.93 -6.36 -13.20
CA TRP A 70 -14.31 -5.53 -12.07
C TRP A 70 -15.82 -5.60 -11.81
N ARG A 71 -16.66 -5.78 -12.83
CA ARG A 71 -18.11 -6.02 -12.64
C ARG A 71 -18.37 -7.33 -11.90
N GLN A 72 -17.61 -8.39 -12.17
CA GLN A 72 -17.73 -9.63 -11.40
C GLN A 72 -17.27 -9.42 -9.95
N CYS A 73 -16.17 -8.70 -9.72
CA CYS A 73 -15.76 -8.29 -8.36
C CYS A 73 -16.87 -7.49 -7.65
N LEU A 74 -17.51 -6.54 -8.34
CA LEU A 74 -18.63 -5.76 -7.79
C LEU A 74 -19.82 -6.66 -7.45
N ARG A 75 -20.14 -7.65 -8.29
CA ARG A 75 -21.26 -8.58 -8.07
C ARG A 75 -21.07 -9.42 -6.81
N VAL A 76 -19.91 -10.03 -6.65
CA VAL A 76 -19.61 -10.91 -5.51
C VAL A 76 -19.38 -10.14 -4.21
N LEU A 77 -19.01 -8.86 -4.28
CA LEU A 77 -18.83 -8.01 -3.11
C LEU A 77 -20.18 -7.60 -2.48
N ARG A 78 -20.27 -7.60 -1.16
CA ARG A 78 -21.45 -7.10 -0.44
C ARG A 78 -21.65 -5.59 -0.62
N PRO A 79 -22.89 -5.06 -0.56
CA PRO A 79 -23.15 -3.62 -0.59
C PRO A 79 -22.28 -2.86 0.41
N GLY A 80 -21.62 -1.77 -0.01
CA GLY A 80 -20.67 -1.04 0.84
C GLY A 80 -19.31 -1.72 1.08
N GLY A 81 -19.08 -2.94 0.58
CA GLY A 81 -17.76 -3.57 0.63
C GLY A 81 -16.72 -2.75 -0.13
N HIS A 82 -15.48 -2.78 0.34
CA HIS A 82 -14.38 -2.03 -0.26
C HIS A 82 -13.51 -2.90 -1.15
N LEU A 83 -12.90 -2.26 -2.15
CA LEU A 83 -11.91 -2.81 -3.04
C LEU A 83 -10.62 -1.99 -2.92
N LEU A 84 -9.51 -2.70 -2.66
CA LEU A 84 -8.15 -2.19 -2.66
C LEU A 84 -7.37 -2.91 -3.77
N ALA A 85 -7.05 -2.21 -4.86
CA ALA A 85 -6.31 -2.79 -5.98
C ALA A 85 -5.01 -2.04 -6.23
N PHE A 86 -3.88 -2.73 -6.10
CA PHE A 86 -2.57 -2.16 -6.44
C PHE A 86 -2.46 -1.89 -7.95
N GLY A 87 -1.66 -0.88 -8.32
CA GLY A 87 -1.39 -0.54 -9.71
C GLY A 87 0.03 -0.05 -9.93
N GLY A 88 0.48 -0.11 -11.19
CA GLY A 88 1.74 0.48 -11.60
C GLY A 88 1.67 2.00 -11.71
N THR A 89 2.75 2.70 -11.37
CA THR A 89 2.83 4.18 -11.43
C THR A 89 2.44 4.80 -12.77
N ARG A 90 2.58 4.04 -13.86
CA ARG A 90 2.29 4.51 -15.23
C ARG A 90 0.90 4.12 -15.71
N THR A 91 0.29 3.10 -15.11
CA THR A 91 -0.85 2.37 -15.70
C THR A 91 -2.07 2.31 -14.80
N TYR A 92 -1.94 2.63 -13.51
CA TYR A 92 -3.03 2.54 -12.52
C TYR A 92 -4.29 3.31 -12.92
N HIS A 93 -4.14 4.46 -13.58
CA HIS A 93 -5.28 5.30 -13.98
C HIS A 93 -6.26 4.57 -14.90
N ARG A 94 -5.78 3.68 -15.79
CA ARG A 94 -6.65 2.88 -16.66
C ARG A 94 -7.43 1.83 -15.89
N MET A 95 -6.79 1.21 -14.92
CA MET A 95 -7.44 0.27 -14.00
C MET A 95 -8.48 0.99 -13.14
N ALA A 96 -8.15 2.20 -12.63
CA ALA A 96 -9.10 3.02 -11.87
C ALA A 96 -10.36 3.36 -12.69
N CYS A 97 -10.19 3.77 -13.95
CA CYS A 97 -11.33 3.98 -14.86
C CYS A 97 -12.14 2.68 -15.08
N ALA A 98 -11.48 1.54 -15.28
CA ALA A 98 -12.19 0.27 -15.46
C ALA A 98 -12.97 -0.17 -14.21
N ILE A 99 -12.44 0.12 -13.01
CA ILE A 99 -13.12 -0.09 -11.72
C ILE A 99 -14.34 0.84 -11.60
N GLU A 100 -14.19 2.12 -11.96
CA GLU A 100 -15.29 3.09 -11.96
C GLU A 100 -16.39 2.71 -12.96
N ASP A 101 -16.03 2.39 -14.21
CA ASP A 101 -16.93 1.96 -15.28
C ASP A 101 -17.66 0.63 -14.98
N ALA A 102 -17.13 -0.16 -14.05
CA ALA A 102 -17.79 -1.36 -13.55
C ALA A 102 -18.93 -1.04 -12.57
N GLY A 103 -18.95 0.16 -11.98
CA GLY A 103 -19.99 0.63 -11.06
C GLY A 103 -19.53 0.82 -9.62
N PHE A 104 -18.22 0.80 -9.34
CA PHE A 104 -17.70 1.16 -8.02
C PHE A 104 -17.69 2.69 -7.81
N GLU A 105 -17.87 3.12 -6.57
CA GLU A 105 -17.56 4.48 -6.14
C GLU A 105 -16.07 4.59 -5.84
N ILE A 106 -15.32 5.40 -6.59
CA ILE A 106 -13.95 5.75 -6.22
C ILE A 106 -13.99 6.59 -4.94
N ARG A 107 -13.19 6.21 -3.94
CA ARG A 107 -13.18 6.85 -2.62
C ARG A 107 -11.92 7.68 -2.41
N ASP A 108 -10.76 7.04 -2.57
CA ASP A 108 -9.44 7.61 -2.30
C ASP A 108 -8.39 6.83 -3.12
N SER A 109 -7.12 7.21 -2.98
CA SER A 109 -5.97 6.43 -3.44
C SER A 109 -4.98 6.31 -2.30
N ILE A 110 -4.55 5.09 -1.99
CA ILE A 110 -3.45 4.86 -1.06
C ILE A 110 -2.13 4.81 -1.84
N HIS A 111 -1.12 5.54 -1.40
CA HIS A 111 0.20 5.55 -2.04
C HIS A 111 1.23 4.86 -1.16
N TRP A 112 1.66 3.67 -1.58
CA TRP A 112 2.73 2.97 -0.90
C TRP A 112 4.10 3.41 -1.41
N THR A 113 4.81 4.20 -0.60
CA THR A 113 6.08 4.86 -0.96
C THR A 113 7.28 4.10 -0.43
N TYR A 114 8.30 3.95 -1.27
CA TYR A 114 9.54 3.24 -0.94
C TYR A 114 10.76 3.87 -1.64
N GLY A 115 11.89 3.91 -0.92
CA GLY A 115 13.15 4.49 -1.42
C GLY A 115 14.01 3.52 -2.23
N SER A 116 13.84 2.21 -2.04
CA SER A 116 14.67 1.17 -2.64
C SER A 116 14.10 0.64 -3.97
N GLY A 117 14.88 -0.18 -4.71
CA GLY A 117 14.55 -0.64 -6.08
C GLY A 117 15.44 -0.04 -7.17
N PHE A 118 15.36 -0.58 -8.39
CA PHE A 118 16.28 -0.26 -9.49
C PHE A 118 15.63 0.62 -10.56
N PRO A 119 16.37 1.58 -11.16
CA PRO A 119 15.90 2.28 -12.35
C PRO A 119 15.61 1.29 -13.49
N LYS A 120 14.45 1.44 -14.14
CA LYS A 120 14.08 0.69 -15.36
C LYS A 120 14.20 1.58 -16.58
N SER A 121 15.33 2.29 -16.66
CA SER A 121 15.63 3.27 -17.70
C SER A 121 16.59 2.65 -18.71
N LEU A 122 16.29 2.78 -20.01
CA LEU A 122 17.21 2.37 -21.06
C LEU A 122 18.34 3.40 -21.15
N ASP A 123 19.59 2.94 -21.09
CA ASP A 123 20.78 3.77 -21.28
C ASP A 123 20.94 4.11 -22.77
N VAL A 124 20.68 5.38 -23.12
CA VAL A 124 20.63 5.85 -24.52
C VAL A 124 22.00 5.75 -25.18
N SER A 125 23.07 6.13 -24.46
CA SER A 125 24.45 6.05 -24.96
C SER A 125 24.83 4.62 -25.34
N LYS A 126 24.55 3.64 -24.47
CA LYS A 126 24.84 2.23 -24.75
C LYS A 126 23.98 1.67 -25.88
N ALA A 127 22.72 2.08 -25.97
CA ALA A 127 21.84 1.65 -27.06
C ALA A 127 22.36 2.14 -28.42
N ILE A 128 22.85 3.38 -28.49
CA ILE A 128 23.45 3.97 -29.69
C ILE A 128 24.72 3.20 -30.10
N ASP A 129 25.67 2.99 -29.18
CA ASP A 129 26.90 2.25 -29.51
C ASP A 129 26.58 0.81 -29.96
N LYS A 130 25.62 0.15 -29.30
CA LYS A 130 25.14 -1.18 -29.71
C LYS A 130 24.56 -1.18 -31.11
N MET A 131 23.75 -0.17 -31.46
CA MET A 131 23.17 -0.02 -32.80
C MET A 131 24.25 0.12 -33.88
N TYR A 132 25.35 0.81 -33.57
CA TYR A 132 26.50 0.96 -34.47
C TYR A 132 27.50 -0.19 -34.41
N GLY A 133 27.28 -1.21 -33.58
CA GLY A 133 28.23 -2.30 -33.36
C GLY A 133 29.57 -1.85 -32.76
N ALA A 134 29.59 -0.70 -32.08
CA ALA A 134 30.80 -0.12 -31.52
C ALA A 134 31.18 -0.81 -30.21
N THR A 135 32.46 -1.18 -30.08
CA THR A 135 33.00 -1.73 -28.85
C THR A 135 33.36 -0.58 -27.90
N ARG A 136 32.77 -0.60 -26.71
CA ARG A 136 33.07 0.39 -25.66
C ARG A 136 34.31 -0.02 -24.87
N GLU A 137 35.21 0.93 -24.63
CA GLU A 137 36.40 0.73 -23.81
C GLU A 137 36.03 0.65 -22.33
N VAL A 138 36.64 -0.28 -21.58
CA VAL A 138 36.52 -0.36 -20.12
C VAL A 138 37.48 0.65 -19.50
N VAL A 139 36.92 1.70 -18.89
CA VAL A 139 37.67 2.81 -18.27
C VAL A 139 37.77 2.70 -16.75
N GLY A 140 37.14 1.67 -16.18
CA GLY A 140 37.20 1.41 -14.76
C GLY A 140 36.29 0.27 -14.36
N THR A 141 36.17 0.07 -13.07
CA THR A 141 35.33 -0.98 -12.50
C THR A 141 34.54 -0.41 -11.31
N ARG A 142 33.31 -0.88 -11.12
CA ARG A 142 32.45 -0.50 -9.99
C ARG A 142 32.06 -1.73 -9.20
N ALA A 143 32.24 -1.69 -7.89
CA ALA A 143 31.74 -2.76 -7.03
C ALA A 143 30.21 -2.73 -6.99
N GLN A 144 29.53 -3.85 -7.25
CA GLN A 144 28.17 -4.01 -6.76
C GLN A 144 28.24 -4.09 -5.24
N ARG A 145 27.41 -3.28 -4.54
CA ARG A 145 27.37 -3.32 -3.07
C ARG A 145 27.09 -4.74 -2.59
N ALA A 146 27.96 -5.24 -1.70
CA ALA A 146 27.79 -6.52 -1.03
C ALA A 146 26.63 -6.47 -0.02
N ASN A 147 25.96 -7.61 0.15
CA ASN A 147 24.84 -7.80 1.06
C ASN A 147 25.29 -7.65 2.53
N GLY A 148 24.70 -6.69 3.25
CA GLY A 148 24.30 -6.96 4.62
C GLY A 148 23.08 -7.88 4.62
N ALA A 149 22.91 -8.70 5.66
CA ALA A 149 21.74 -9.57 5.84
C ALA A 149 20.45 -8.73 5.80
N GLY A 150 19.77 -8.67 4.64
CA GLY A 150 18.56 -7.88 4.47
C GLY A 150 18.46 -7.06 3.18
N SER A 151 19.48 -6.94 2.32
CA SER A 151 19.38 -6.14 1.10
C SER A 151 18.91 -6.92 -0.15
N ALA A 152 17.96 -6.32 -0.89
CA ALA A 152 17.44 -6.85 -2.15
C ALA A 152 18.39 -6.56 -3.33
N VAL A 153 19.09 -7.59 -3.77
CA VAL A 153 19.95 -7.60 -4.98
C VAL A 153 19.08 -7.47 -6.26
N PRO A 154 19.61 -6.93 -7.39
CA PRO A 154 18.96 -7.12 -8.69
C PRO A 154 18.84 -8.62 -9.01
N MET A 155 17.85 -8.98 -9.84
CA MET A 155 17.79 -10.34 -10.36
C MET A 155 19.07 -10.59 -11.20
N ASN A 156 19.85 -11.61 -10.82
CA ASN A 156 21.13 -12.06 -11.40
C ASN A 156 22.42 -11.36 -10.97
N ALA A 157 22.44 -10.64 -9.85
CA ALA A 157 23.67 -10.07 -9.30
C ALA A 157 24.15 -10.88 -8.08
N SER A 158 25.44 -11.19 -8.01
CA SER A 158 26.06 -11.82 -6.83
C SER A 158 26.77 -10.75 -5.99
N ALA A 159 26.63 -10.82 -4.66
CA ALA A 159 27.42 -9.95 -3.77
C ALA A 159 28.93 -10.13 -4.03
N GLY A 160 29.63 -9.05 -4.37
CA GLY A 160 31.06 -9.07 -4.70
C GLY A 160 31.40 -9.03 -6.20
N GLU A 161 30.42 -9.01 -7.10
CA GLU A 161 30.68 -8.80 -8.53
C GLU A 161 31.10 -7.34 -8.80
N VAL A 162 32.19 -7.19 -9.54
CA VAL A 162 32.68 -5.89 -10.02
C VAL A 162 32.26 -5.73 -11.47
N GLU A 163 31.45 -4.71 -11.77
CA GLU A 163 31.01 -4.44 -13.14
C GLU A 163 31.99 -3.51 -13.86
N PRO A 164 32.29 -3.76 -15.14
CA PRO A 164 33.10 -2.85 -15.95
C PRO A 164 32.33 -1.55 -16.22
N VAL A 165 32.99 -0.41 -15.97
CA VAL A 165 32.54 0.91 -16.36
C VAL A 165 33.11 1.19 -17.74
N THR A 166 32.26 1.56 -18.70
CA THR A 166 32.67 1.74 -20.10
C THR A 166 32.37 3.14 -20.63
N ALA A 167 33.32 3.70 -21.38
CA ALA A 167 33.16 5.01 -22.01
C ALA A 167 32.39 4.91 -23.35
N PRO A 168 31.62 5.94 -23.73
CA PRO A 168 30.96 5.99 -25.03
C PRO A 168 31.96 5.97 -26.20
N ALA A 169 31.71 5.12 -27.18
CA ALA A 169 32.62 4.89 -28.31
C ALA A 169 32.38 5.86 -29.47
N THR A 170 31.12 6.18 -29.76
CA THR A 170 30.73 7.07 -30.86
C THR A 170 30.45 8.51 -30.39
N ASP A 171 30.57 9.50 -31.28
CA ASP A 171 30.24 10.91 -30.96
C ASP A 171 28.77 11.08 -30.55
N ALA A 172 27.88 10.36 -31.23
CA ALA A 172 26.47 10.32 -30.85
C ALA A 172 26.29 9.74 -29.44
N ALA A 173 26.97 8.64 -29.09
CA ALA A 173 26.88 8.07 -27.75
C ALA A 173 27.50 8.98 -26.68
N ARG A 174 28.52 9.78 -27.01
CA ARG A 174 29.08 10.82 -26.12
C ARG A 174 28.09 11.94 -25.86
N GLN A 175 27.38 12.40 -26.90
CA GLN A 175 26.35 13.44 -26.78
C GLN A 175 25.22 13.01 -25.81
N TRP A 176 24.86 11.72 -25.83
CA TRP A 176 23.77 11.16 -25.02
C TRP A 176 24.26 10.41 -23.77
N ASP A 177 25.50 10.63 -23.34
CA ASP A 177 26.03 10.01 -22.13
C ASP A 177 25.30 10.53 -20.88
N GLY A 178 24.92 9.61 -20.00
CA GLY A 178 24.11 9.91 -18.81
C GLY A 178 22.60 10.09 -19.06
N TRP A 179 22.12 10.02 -20.30
CA TRP A 179 20.68 10.13 -20.62
C TRP A 179 19.97 8.77 -20.54
N GLY A 180 18.77 8.79 -19.96
CA GLY A 180 17.91 7.61 -19.84
C GLY A 180 16.46 7.89 -20.26
N THR A 181 15.64 6.85 -20.35
CA THR A 181 14.26 6.92 -20.85
C THR A 181 13.17 6.91 -19.77
N ALA A 182 13.50 6.67 -18.50
CA ALA A 182 12.51 6.60 -17.43
C ALA A 182 13.10 6.97 -16.05
N LEU A 183 12.23 7.48 -15.17
CA LEU A 183 12.51 7.63 -13.74
C LEU A 183 12.44 6.26 -13.04
N LYS A 184 13.11 6.14 -11.90
CA LYS A 184 12.95 5.01 -10.99
C LYS A 184 11.59 5.09 -10.30
N PRO A 185 10.73 4.06 -10.38
CA PRO A 185 9.51 4.01 -9.58
C PRO A 185 9.85 4.01 -8.08
N SER A 186 9.15 4.81 -7.30
CA SER A 186 9.33 4.95 -5.84
C SER A 186 8.02 4.89 -5.07
N HIS A 187 6.93 4.53 -5.73
CA HIS A 187 5.66 4.26 -5.08
C HIS A 187 4.82 3.28 -5.90
N GLU A 188 3.85 2.65 -5.25
CA GLU A 188 2.77 1.90 -5.88
C GLU A 188 1.43 2.51 -5.43
N PRO A 189 0.62 3.05 -6.36
CA PRO A 189 -0.74 3.46 -6.05
C PRO A 189 -1.65 2.25 -5.82
N ILE A 190 -2.59 2.39 -4.89
CA ILE A 190 -3.65 1.44 -4.58
C ILE A 190 -4.97 2.19 -4.74
N VAL A 191 -5.80 1.74 -5.68
CA VAL A 191 -7.15 2.28 -5.87
C VAL A 191 -8.01 1.88 -4.69
N VAL A 192 -8.62 2.86 -4.00
CA VAL A 192 -9.62 2.61 -2.97
C VAL A 192 -10.99 2.88 -3.56
N ALA A 193 -11.76 1.81 -3.76
CA ALA A 193 -13.10 1.88 -4.30
C ALA A 193 -14.09 1.18 -3.37
N ARG A 194 -15.38 1.48 -3.52
CA ARG A 194 -16.43 0.88 -2.70
C ARG A 194 -17.64 0.54 -3.55
N LYS A 195 -18.23 -0.63 -3.33
CA LYS A 195 -19.56 -0.92 -3.88
C LYS A 195 -20.56 0.09 -3.31
N PRO A 196 -21.44 0.71 -4.12
CA PRO A 196 -22.43 1.65 -3.62
C PRO A 196 -23.20 1.10 -2.42
N LEU A 197 -23.49 1.99 -1.47
CA LEU A 197 -24.27 1.63 -0.28
C LEU A 197 -25.72 1.37 -0.64
N THR A 198 -26.38 0.51 0.13
CA THR A 198 -27.85 0.43 0.14
C THR A 198 -28.37 1.27 1.30
N GLY A 199 -28.95 2.43 0.99
CA GLY A 199 -29.49 3.35 2.01
C GLY A 199 -28.41 4.18 2.72
N THR A 200 -28.53 4.34 4.03
CA THR A 200 -27.56 5.11 4.84
C THR A 200 -26.34 4.28 5.20
N VAL A 201 -25.22 4.92 5.57
CA VAL A 201 -24.02 4.22 6.05
C VAL A 201 -24.35 3.28 7.21
N ALA A 202 -25.04 3.79 8.24
CA ALA A 202 -25.41 2.98 9.40
C ALA A 202 -26.36 1.83 9.02
N GLY A 203 -27.35 2.08 8.16
CA GLY A 203 -28.25 1.04 7.67
C GLY A 203 -27.51 -0.07 6.91
N ASN A 204 -26.58 0.30 6.04
CA ASN A 204 -25.77 -0.65 5.28
C ASN A 204 -24.86 -1.49 6.19
N VAL A 205 -24.17 -0.85 7.14
CA VAL A 205 -23.30 -1.56 8.09
C VAL A 205 -24.09 -2.55 8.93
N LEU A 206 -25.27 -2.16 9.43
CA LEU A 206 -26.12 -3.07 10.20
C LEU A 206 -26.68 -4.22 9.36
N ALA A 207 -27.00 -3.98 8.08
CA ALA A 207 -27.57 -4.99 7.20
C ALA A 207 -26.54 -5.96 6.63
N TYR A 208 -25.32 -5.50 6.33
CA TYR A 208 -24.33 -6.26 5.56
C TYR A 208 -22.99 -6.45 6.26
N GLY A 209 -22.73 -5.72 7.35
CA GLY A 209 -21.42 -5.70 8.03
C GLY A 209 -20.35 -4.86 7.32
N THR A 210 -20.67 -4.27 6.18
CA THR A 210 -19.75 -3.55 5.28
C THR A 210 -20.16 -2.09 5.12
N GLY A 211 -19.24 -1.22 4.65
CA GLY A 211 -19.52 0.20 4.39
C GLY A 211 -18.61 1.18 5.13
N ALA A 212 -17.85 0.71 6.12
CA ALA A 212 -16.89 1.48 6.92
C ALA A 212 -15.45 0.94 6.75
N ILE A 213 -14.47 1.74 7.19
CA ILE A 213 -13.06 1.33 7.31
C ILE A 213 -12.68 1.29 8.80
N ASN A 214 -11.78 0.39 9.17
CA ASN A 214 -11.33 0.19 10.55
C ASN A 214 -10.20 1.16 10.91
N VAL A 215 -10.58 2.40 11.19
CA VAL A 215 -9.65 3.48 11.55
C VAL A 215 -8.85 3.13 12.80
N ASP A 216 -9.50 2.61 13.84
CA ASP A 216 -8.90 2.40 15.15
C ASP A 216 -7.82 1.30 15.11
N ALA A 217 -8.08 0.19 14.42
CA ALA A 217 -7.12 -0.91 14.34
C ALA A 217 -5.93 -0.62 13.38
N CYS A 218 -6.02 0.48 12.61
CA CYS A 218 -5.01 0.92 11.66
C CYS A 218 -4.36 2.27 12.04
N ARG A 219 -4.58 2.76 13.28
CA ARG A 219 -3.96 4.01 13.75
C ARG A 219 -2.44 3.96 13.66
N VAL A 220 -1.83 5.09 13.30
CA VAL A 220 -0.38 5.27 13.38
C VAL A 220 -0.01 5.48 14.84
N GLU A 221 0.87 4.64 15.38
CA GLU A 221 1.25 4.71 16.80
C GLU A 221 1.75 6.10 17.17
N ALA A 222 1.27 6.61 18.30
CA ALA A 222 1.68 7.89 18.85
C ALA A 222 1.48 7.87 20.37
N SER A 223 2.44 8.40 21.11
CA SER A 223 2.38 8.54 22.57
C SER A 223 2.44 10.01 22.97
N GLY A 224 1.78 10.35 24.08
CA GLY A 224 1.86 11.68 24.70
C GLY A 224 1.22 12.85 23.94
N ARG A 225 0.64 12.63 22.75
CA ARG A 225 0.14 13.71 21.88
C ARG A 225 -0.98 14.52 22.55
N PRO A 226 -1.21 15.79 22.16
CA PRO A 226 -2.30 16.59 22.71
C PRO A 226 -3.66 15.92 22.51
N LEU A 227 -4.40 15.74 23.60
CA LEU A 227 -5.81 15.41 23.56
C LEU A 227 -6.59 16.71 23.34
N ILE A 228 -7.30 16.79 22.22
CA ILE A 228 -8.21 17.90 21.91
C ILE A 228 -9.63 17.41 22.21
N VAL A 229 -10.34 18.12 23.07
CA VAL A 229 -11.74 17.83 23.42
C VAL A 229 -12.62 19.01 23.03
N SER A 230 -13.90 18.75 22.76
CA SER A 230 -14.85 19.84 22.58
C SER A 230 -14.96 20.69 23.85
N ALA A 231 -15.17 22.00 23.71
CA ALA A 231 -15.62 22.83 24.84
C ALA A 231 -17.14 22.99 24.91
N SER A 232 -17.90 22.46 23.94
CA SER A 232 -19.34 22.28 24.08
C SER A 232 -19.66 20.98 24.82
N GLU A 233 -20.88 20.88 25.35
CA GLU A 233 -21.44 19.61 25.83
C GLU A 233 -21.51 18.57 24.70
N ASP A 234 -21.65 17.30 25.07
CA ASP A 234 -21.64 16.15 24.16
C ASP A 234 -22.59 16.38 22.97
N SER A 235 -22.03 16.53 21.77
CA SER A 235 -22.80 16.56 20.54
C SER A 235 -23.23 15.15 20.14
N THR A 236 -24.48 15.02 19.74
CA THR A 236 -25.01 13.78 19.12
C THR A 236 -24.72 13.72 17.61
N GLY A 237 -23.93 14.67 17.08
CA GLY A 237 -23.58 14.74 15.66
C GLY A 237 -22.64 13.61 15.22
N ILE A 238 -22.97 12.95 14.12
CA ILE A 238 -22.23 11.79 13.57
C ILE A 238 -20.82 12.11 13.07
N PHE A 239 -20.51 13.39 12.82
CA PHE A 239 -19.18 13.86 12.43
C PHE A 239 -18.34 14.29 13.65
N GLY A 240 -18.84 14.03 14.86
CA GLY A 240 -18.26 14.49 16.11
C GLY A 240 -18.41 15.99 16.33
N ASP A 241 -17.77 16.46 17.39
CA ASP A 241 -17.61 17.89 17.64
C ASP A 241 -16.55 18.44 16.69
N GLY A 242 -16.95 19.39 15.83
CA GLY A 242 -16.00 20.14 15.01
C GLY A 242 -14.99 20.89 15.88
N LEU A 243 -13.86 21.31 15.29
CA LEU A 243 -12.80 22.03 16.02
C LEU A 243 -13.23 23.43 16.54
N ASN A 244 -14.45 23.86 16.24
CA ASN A 244 -14.98 25.15 16.67
C ASN A 244 -15.27 25.12 18.16
N GLY A 245 -14.40 25.78 18.92
CA GLY A 245 -14.50 25.83 20.37
C GLY A 245 -13.82 24.66 21.08
N SER A 246 -12.93 23.89 20.44
CA SER A 246 -12.17 22.86 21.16
C SER A 246 -11.20 23.44 22.20
N ARG A 247 -10.91 22.65 23.24
CA ARG A 247 -9.91 22.95 24.28
C ARG A 247 -8.93 21.80 24.45
N HIS A 248 -7.79 22.10 25.07
CA HIS A 248 -6.86 21.07 25.50
C HIS A 248 -7.45 20.25 26.65
N GLY A 249 -7.48 18.92 26.48
CA GLY A 249 -7.98 17.96 27.46
C GLY A 249 -6.89 17.12 28.12
N GLY A 250 -5.60 17.45 27.93
CA GLY A 250 -4.45 16.69 28.42
C GLY A 250 -3.69 16.00 27.28
N THR A 251 -3.13 14.82 27.56
CA THR A 251 -2.41 14.02 26.57
C THR A 251 -3.13 12.70 26.30
N THR A 252 -2.89 12.11 25.14
CA THR A 252 -3.45 10.82 24.75
C THR A 252 -2.39 9.93 24.10
N ASN A 253 -2.52 8.63 24.30
CA ASN A 253 -1.74 7.61 23.60
C ASN A 253 -2.55 6.95 22.46
N VAL A 254 -3.74 7.47 22.17
CA VAL A 254 -4.51 7.04 20.99
C VAL A 254 -3.76 7.48 19.75
N GLY A 255 -3.36 6.51 18.92
CA GLY A 255 -2.63 6.74 17.70
C GLY A 255 -3.33 7.70 16.73
N ARG A 256 -2.57 8.24 15.78
CA ARG A 256 -3.07 9.16 14.75
C ARG A 256 -3.95 8.40 13.76
N TRP A 257 -4.86 9.12 13.12
CA TRP A 257 -5.63 8.56 12.02
C TRP A 257 -4.68 8.06 10.92
N PRO A 258 -4.94 6.89 10.31
CA PRO A 258 -4.14 6.41 9.19
C PRO A 258 -4.24 7.39 8.02
N ALA A 259 -3.09 7.79 7.49
CA ALA A 259 -3.01 8.56 6.26
C ALA A 259 -3.13 7.64 5.03
N ASN A 260 -3.57 8.19 3.91
CA ASN A 260 -3.57 7.52 2.60
C ASN A 260 -2.17 7.46 1.95
N THR A 261 -1.12 7.83 2.67
CA THR A 261 0.28 7.65 2.24
C THR A 261 0.96 6.72 3.22
N ILE A 262 1.57 5.66 2.71
CA ILE A 262 2.32 4.66 3.47
C ILE A 262 3.80 4.85 3.18
N LEU A 263 4.62 4.88 4.22
CA LEU A 263 6.07 4.92 4.13
C LEU A 263 6.68 3.54 4.37
N THR A 264 7.87 3.37 3.82
CA THR A 264 8.68 2.17 3.99
C THR A 264 10.05 2.57 4.47
N HIS A 265 10.51 1.98 5.57
CA HIS A 265 11.91 2.11 5.98
C HIS A 265 12.85 1.41 4.99
N ALA A 266 14.09 1.91 4.90
CA ALA A 266 15.12 1.24 4.11
C ALA A 266 15.50 -0.14 4.72
N PRO A 267 16.09 -1.05 3.93
CA PRO A 267 16.49 -2.38 4.41
C PRO A 267 17.53 -2.41 5.53
N ASP A 268 18.31 -1.35 5.67
CA ASP A 268 19.33 -1.17 6.70
C ASP A 268 18.80 -0.42 7.94
N CYS A 269 17.48 -0.20 8.02
CA CYS A 269 16.85 0.35 9.22
C CYS A 269 16.67 -0.71 10.31
N ASP A 270 16.97 -0.33 11.54
CA ASP A 270 16.70 -1.09 12.76
C ASP A 270 15.31 -0.73 13.30
N PRO A 271 14.40 -1.71 13.50
CA PRO A 271 13.14 -1.52 14.22
C PRO A 271 13.30 -0.91 15.62
N GLY A 272 14.48 -1.05 16.24
CA GLY A 272 14.85 -0.48 17.53
C GLY A 272 15.23 1.01 17.53
N GLY A 273 15.20 1.70 16.38
CA GLY A 273 15.27 3.16 16.32
C GLY A 273 16.40 3.78 15.49
N GLY A 274 17.08 3.02 14.64
CA GLY A 274 18.08 3.54 13.71
C GLY A 274 17.60 3.51 12.26
N CYS A 275 17.39 4.66 11.62
CA CYS A 275 17.21 4.64 10.17
C CYS A 275 18.55 4.60 9.43
N GLY A 276 18.64 3.71 8.45
CA GLY A 276 19.76 3.64 7.52
C GLY A 276 19.82 4.80 6.53
N ALA A 277 20.95 4.89 5.80
CA ALA A 277 21.20 5.98 4.87
C ALA A 277 20.28 5.88 3.63
N GLY A 278 19.55 6.97 3.33
CA GLY A 278 18.59 7.00 2.20
C GLY A 278 17.24 6.36 2.51
N CYS A 279 16.92 6.13 3.79
CA CYS A 279 15.57 5.77 4.23
C CYS A 279 14.56 6.90 3.94
N PRO A 280 13.41 6.62 3.29
CA PRO A 280 12.37 7.62 3.06
C PRO A 280 11.89 8.30 4.35
N CYS A 281 11.75 7.55 5.44
CA CYS A 281 11.37 8.11 6.75
C CYS A 281 12.45 9.07 7.26
N ALA A 282 13.73 8.67 7.21
CA ALA A 282 14.83 9.52 7.67
C ALA A 282 15.03 10.76 6.81
N GLU A 283 14.90 10.63 5.49
CA GLU A 283 15.02 11.75 4.57
C GLU A 283 13.88 12.76 4.79
N MET A 284 12.65 12.25 4.95
CA MET A 284 11.49 13.07 5.30
C MET A 284 11.71 13.78 6.65
N ASP A 285 12.19 13.07 7.66
CA ASP A 285 12.45 13.63 8.99
C ASP A 285 13.60 14.64 8.99
N ALA A 286 14.64 14.41 8.20
CA ALA A 286 15.75 15.33 8.02
C ALA A 286 15.32 16.64 7.34
N GLN A 287 14.49 16.54 6.30
CA GLN A 287 13.95 17.72 5.60
C GLN A 287 12.94 18.48 6.45
N SER A 288 12.09 17.77 7.19
CA SER A 288 11.10 18.41 8.05
C SER A 288 11.73 19.02 9.30
N GLY A 289 12.88 18.50 9.73
CA GLY A 289 13.40 18.73 11.06
C GLY A 289 12.42 18.26 12.14
N VAL A 290 12.59 18.78 13.35
CA VAL A 290 11.68 18.51 14.47
C VAL A 290 10.45 19.42 14.34
N ILE A 291 9.34 18.84 13.90
CA ILE A 291 8.03 19.48 13.93
C ILE A 291 7.40 19.23 15.29
N ARG A 292 6.87 20.28 15.91
CA ARG A 292 6.07 20.19 17.12
C ARG A 292 4.58 20.19 16.78
N ASP A 293 3.79 19.40 17.50
CA ASP A 293 2.35 19.28 17.29
C ASP A 293 1.65 20.65 17.45
N GLY A 294 0.80 21.06 16.50
CA GLY A 294 0.15 22.38 16.55
C GLY A 294 -0.57 22.65 17.88
N VAL A 295 -0.37 23.86 18.42
CA VAL A 295 -1.06 24.31 19.62
C VAL A 295 -2.52 24.57 19.28
N ALA A 296 -3.44 23.91 19.98
CA ALA A 296 -4.84 24.28 19.94
C ALA A 296 -5.02 25.66 20.59
N VAL A 297 -5.11 26.68 19.74
CA VAL A 297 -5.69 28.01 20.00
C VAL A 297 -4.85 28.97 20.87
N GLN A 298 -4.09 29.87 20.24
CA GLN A 298 -4.01 31.24 20.77
C GLN A 298 -5.30 31.95 20.34
N ARG A 299 -6.21 32.26 21.27
CA ARG A 299 -7.12 33.38 21.03
C ARG A 299 -6.23 34.61 20.97
N ASN A 300 -6.18 35.28 19.82
CA ASN A 300 -5.52 36.58 19.67
C ASN A 300 -5.98 37.49 20.82
N PHE A 301 -5.12 37.66 21.83
CA PHE A 301 -5.28 38.76 22.76
C PHE A 301 -4.78 40.00 22.02
N PRO A 302 -5.57 41.08 21.93
CA PRO A 302 -5.01 42.35 21.54
C PRO A 302 -3.86 42.70 22.50
N ALA A 303 -2.76 43.24 21.99
CA ALA A 303 -1.67 43.76 22.81
C ALA A 303 -2.22 44.73 23.88
N GLU A 304 -1.57 44.75 25.05
CA GLU A 304 -1.92 45.64 26.16
C GLU A 304 -2.21 47.06 25.65
N GLY A 305 -3.46 47.51 25.80
CA GLY A 305 -3.90 48.85 25.39
C GLY A 305 -4.99 48.90 24.32
N SER A 306 -5.38 47.80 23.66
CA SER A 306 -6.52 47.83 22.73
C SER A 306 -7.85 47.97 23.49
N ARG A 307 -8.54 49.08 23.25
CA ARG A 307 -9.85 49.44 23.85
C ARG A 307 -11.05 49.15 22.95
N TYR A 308 -10.94 48.27 21.96
CA TYR A 308 -12.07 47.97 21.08
C TYR A 308 -12.62 46.55 21.28
N ASP A 309 -13.84 46.57 21.82
CA ASP A 309 -14.80 45.51 22.08
C ASP A 309 -15.25 44.84 20.77
N ALA A 310 -14.92 43.56 20.59
CA ALA A 310 -15.67 42.71 19.68
C ALA A 310 -16.96 42.30 20.41
N SER A 311 -17.96 43.15 20.20
CA SER A 311 -19.34 43.09 20.66
C SER A 311 -19.88 41.70 21.02
N SER A 312 -20.51 41.70 22.19
CA SER A 312 -21.53 40.77 22.72
C SER A 312 -21.01 39.49 23.39
N TYR A 313 -21.32 39.41 24.69
CA TYR A 313 -21.09 38.36 25.68
C TYR A 313 -19.85 38.55 26.56
N PHE A 314 -20.13 38.84 27.84
CA PHE A 314 -19.22 38.80 28.97
C PHE A 314 -18.56 37.42 29.09
N ILE A 315 -17.45 37.20 28.39
CA ILE A 315 -16.58 36.05 28.61
C ILE A 315 -15.60 36.45 29.72
N PRO A 316 -15.69 35.89 30.93
CA PRO A 316 -14.71 36.18 31.97
C PRO A 316 -13.31 35.78 31.47
N LYS A 317 -12.33 36.68 31.67
CA LYS A 317 -10.90 36.40 31.46
C LYS A 317 -10.50 35.21 32.33
N ARG A 318 -10.44 34.01 31.76
CA ARG A 318 -9.82 32.87 32.41
C ARG A 318 -8.38 32.79 31.88
N PRO A 319 -7.35 32.97 32.73
CA PRO A 319 -5.99 32.61 32.36
C PRO A 319 -5.99 31.09 32.15
N ALA A 320 -5.97 30.66 30.89
CA ALA A 320 -5.63 29.29 30.56
C ALA A 320 -4.09 29.26 30.40
N PRO A 321 -3.38 28.34 31.07
CA PRO A 321 -1.95 28.16 30.81
C PRO A 321 -1.74 27.87 29.32
N ASP A 322 -0.64 28.35 28.77
CA ASP A 322 -0.22 28.02 27.40
C ASP A 322 -0.27 26.50 27.23
N VAL A 323 -1.04 26.06 26.24
CA VAL A 323 -1.13 24.65 25.90
C VAL A 323 0.22 24.26 25.30
N THR A 324 1.02 23.50 26.05
CA THR A 324 2.32 23.04 25.59
C THR A 324 2.15 22.00 24.48
N TYR A 325 3.17 21.93 23.61
CA TYR A 325 3.30 20.91 22.58
C TYR A 325 3.24 19.51 23.23
N GLY A 326 2.33 18.66 22.78
CA GLY A 326 2.20 17.28 23.32
C GLY A 326 3.08 16.27 22.57
N GLY A 327 3.70 16.64 21.47
CA GLY A 327 4.62 15.75 20.74
C GLY A 327 5.55 16.53 19.82
N GLU A 328 6.76 16.01 19.62
CA GLU A 328 7.73 16.51 18.65
C GLU A 328 8.39 15.34 17.92
N GLY A 329 8.87 15.57 16.70
CA GLY A 329 9.53 14.56 15.88
C GLY A 329 9.57 14.98 14.41
N GLY A 330 10.07 14.11 13.54
CA GLY A 330 9.99 14.33 12.09
C GLY A 330 8.60 14.07 11.50
N ALA A 331 8.40 14.40 10.23
CA ALA A 331 7.12 14.26 9.54
C ALA A 331 6.70 12.80 9.26
N SER A 332 7.64 11.84 9.29
CA SER A 332 7.33 10.43 9.05
C SER A 332 6.30 9.86 10.05
N ARG A 333 6.25 10.40 11.28
CA ARG A 333 5.31 10.00 12.36
C ARG A 333 3.83 10.15 12.03
N PHE A 334 3.48 10.85 10.95
CA PHE A 334 2.09 11.07 10.53
C PHE A 334 1.59 9.99 9.58
N PHE A 335 2.47 9.12 9.10
CA PHE A 335 2.16 8.12 8.08
C PHE A 335 2.35 6.71 8.65
N PRO A 336 1.53 5.73 8.24
CA PRO A 336 1.87 4.33 8.46
C PRO A 336 3.25 4.05 7.89
N ALA A 337 4.16 3.56 8.73
CA ALA A 337 5.53 3.26 8.33
C ALA A 337 5.82 1.78 8.61
N PHE A 338 6.19 1.04 7.57
CA PHE A 338 6.55 -0.37 7.71
C PHE A 338 8.06 -0.57 7.58
N TYR A 339 8.59 -1.42 8.45
CA TYR A 339 10.00 -1.77 8.42
C TYR A 339 10.27 -2.77 7.30
N TYR A 340 11.21 -2.42 6.42
CA TYR A 340 11.69 -3.29 5.35
C TYR A 340 10.58 -3.94 4.49
N THR A 341 9.84 -3.13 3.72
CA THR A 341 8.72 -3.64 2.92
C THR A 341 8.82 -3.43 1.41
N ALA A 342 9.74 -2.65 0.86
CA ALA A 342 9.74 -2.32 -0.58
C ALA A 342 9.78 -3.57 -1.49
N LYS A 343 10.30 -4.68 -0.94
CA LYS A 343 10.06 -6.03 -1.41
C LYS A 343 9.93 -6.93 -0.18
N ALA A 344 9.13 -7.99 -0.24
CA ALA A 344 9.07 -9.00 0.82
C ALA A 344 10.48 -9.52 1.16
N SER A 345 10.77 -9.85 2.42
CA SER A 345 12.05 -10.42 2.81
C SER A 345 12.31 -11.78 2.12
N SER A 346 13.56 -12.25 2.08
CA SER A 346 13.83 -13.60 1.54
C SER A 346 13.10 -14.70 2.31
N ALA A 347 12.85 -14.49 3.61
CA ALA A 347 12.10 -15.42 4.46
C ALA A 347 10.60 -15.45 4.12
N GLU A 348 10.04 -14.34 3.64
CA GLU A 348 8.66 -14.23 3.20
C GLU A 348 8.43 -14.68 1.75
N ARG A 349 9.47 -15.07 1.00
CA ARG A 349 9.35 -15.48 -0.40
C ARG A 349 9.39 -17.00 -0.50
N PRO A 350 8.24 -17.70 -0.55
CA PRO A 350 8.22 -19.13 -0.69
C PRO A 350 8.92 -19.55 -1.98
N ARG A 351 9.58 -20.71 -1.92
CA ARG A 351 10.15 -21.39 -3.06
C ARG A 351 9.60 -22.81 -3.10
N ALA A 352 9.10 -23.22 -4.25
CA ALA A 352 8.65 -24.58 -4.49
C ALA A 352 9.10 -24.98 -5.90
N ASN A 353 9.59 -26.21 -6.07
CA ASN A 353 10.03 -26.74 -7.36
C ASN A 353 11.06 -25.84 -8.08
N GLY A 354 11.91 -25.13 -7.33
CA GLY A 354 12.90 -24.20 -7.89
C GLY A 354 12.32 -22.87 -8.39
N ILE A 355 11.01 -22.65 -8.25
CA ILE A 355 10.29 -21.46 -8.69
C ILE A 355 10.07 -20.52 -7.50
N ALA A 356 10.12 -19.21 -7.78
CA ALA A 356 9.73 -18.15 -6.86
C ALA A 356 8.91 -17.10 -7.63
N HIS A 357 7.92 -16.49 -6.97
CA HIS A 357 7.18 -15.39 -7.57
C HIS A 357 8.06 -14.12 -7.63
N PRO A 358 8.15 -13.42 -8.77
CA PRO A 358 9.07 -12.29 -8.92
C PRO A 358 8.65 -11.03 -8.16
N THR A 359 7.37 -10.89 -7.83
CA THR A 359 6.77 -9.67 -7.26
C THR A 359 5.97 -9.93 -5.97
N THR A 360 6.45 -10.83 -5.10
CA THR A 360 5.82 -11.07 -3.78
C THR A 360 5.71 -9.79 -2.95
N LYS A 361 4.49 -9.46 -2.51
CA LYS A 361 4.22 -8.37 -1.55
C LYS A 361 4.58 -8.78 -0.12
N PRO A 362 4.98 -7.82 0.74
CA PRO A 362 5.23 -8.07 2.16
C PRO A 362 3.96 -8.39 2.93
N VAL A 363 4.05 -9.30 3.89
CA VAL A 363 2.88 -9.74 4.67
C VAL A 363 2.32 -8.59 5.52
N ASP A 364 3.17 -7.80 6.20
CA ASP A 364 2.70 -6.72 7.09
C ASP A 364 1.93 -5.62 6.37
N LEU A 365 2.31 -5.29 5.13
CA LEU A 365 1.54 -4.36 4.30
C LEU A 365 0.15 -4.93 4.00
N MET A 366 0.08 -6.20 3.58
CA MET A 366 -1.18 -6.86 3.26
C MET A 366 -2.06 -7.01 4.49
N ARG A 367 -1.49 -7.31 5.67
CA ARG A 367 -2.18 -7.35 6.96
C ARG A 367 -2.86 -6.03 7.29
N TRP A 368 -2.14 -4.92 7.14
CA TRP A 368 -2.71 -3.59 7.37
C TRP A 368 -3.86 -3.29 6.40
N LEU A 369 -3.71 -3.65 5.12
CA LEU A 369 -4.75 -3.43 4.11
C LEU A 369 -6.01 -4.26 4.38
N VAL A 370 -5.88 -5.57 4.67
CA VAL A 370 -7.05 -6.42 4.96
C VAL A 370 -7.74 -5.99 6.26
N ARG A 371 -6.98 -5.62 7.30
CA ARG A 371 -7.52 -5.09 8.56
C ARG A 371 -8.28 -3.78 8.36
N LEU A 372 -7.80 -2.92 7.46
CA LEU A 372 -8.41 -1.61 7.20
C LEU A 372 -9.83 -1.73 6.65
N VAL A 373 -10.12 -2.72 5.82
CA VAL A 373 -11.37 -2.77 5.05
C VAL A 373 -12.27 -3.98 5.33
N THR A 374 -11.78 -4.97 6.05
CA THR A 374 -12.52 -6.22 6.29
C THR A 374 -13.16 -6.21 7.68
N PRO A 375 -14.48 -6.46 7.80
CA PRO A 375 -15.11 -6.60 9.11
C PRO A 375 -14.61 -7.87 9.83
N PRO A 376 -14.69 -7.93 11.17
CA PRO A 376 -14.26 -9.11 11.94
C PRO A 376 -14.87 -10.42 11.40
N GLY A 377 -14.02 -11.42 11.15
CA GLY A 377 -14.42 -12.71 10.58
C GLY A 377 -14.90 -12.68 9.12
N GLY A 378 -14.76 -11.53 8.43
CA GLY A 378 -15.16 -11.35 7.04
C GLY A 378 -14.33 -12.16 6.04
N VAL A 379 -14.79 -12.17 4.80
CA VAL A 379 -14.16 -12.86 3.66
C VAL A 379 -13.52 -11.85 2.72
N VAL A 380 -12.23 -12.03 2.48
CA VAL A 380 -11.46 -11.27 1.48
C VAL A 380 -11.40 -12.05 0.17
N LEU A 381 -11.59 -11.37 -0.95
CA LEU A 381 -11.34 -11.89 -2.29
C LEU A 381 -9.99 -11.39 -2.82
N GLU A 382 -9.18 -12.32 -3.31
CA GLU A 382 -7.91 -12.10 -4.01
C GLU A 382 -7.94 -12.80 -5.39
N PRO A 383 -8.30 -12.10 -6.48
CA PRO A 383 -8.38 -12.71 -7.81
C PRO A 383 -7.02 -13.03 -8.47
N PHE A 384 -5.90 -12.56 -7.90
CA PHE A 384 -4.54 -12.74 -8.46
C PHE A 384 -3.55 -13.12 -7.35
N ALA A 385 -3.71 -14.33 -6.81
CA ALA A 385 -3.06 -14.72 -5.57
C ALA A 385 -1.53 -14.72 -5.64
N GLY A 386 -0.94 -15.00 -6.80
CA GLY A 386 0.51 -15.07 -7.00
C GLY A 386 1.15 -16.02 -6.00
N SER A 387 1.97 -15.48 -5.09
CA SER A 387 2.59 -16.27 -4.01
C SER A 387 1.74 -16.45 -2.75
N GLY A 388 0.50 -15.99 -2.72
CA GLY A 388 -0.45 -16.18 -1.60
C GLY A 388 -0.28 -15.23 -0.42
N THR A 389 0.34 -14.05 -0.62
CA THR A 389 0.59 -13.10 0.50
C THR A 389 -0.71 -12.62 1.14
N THR A 390 -1.73 -12.26 0.34
CA THR A 390 -3.04 -11.81 0.85
C THR A 390 -3.72 -12.90 1.68
N ALA A 391 -3.63 -14.16 1.25
CA ALA A 391 -4.19 -15.30 1.98
C ALA A 391 -3.53 -15.49 3.35
N GLU A 392 -2.20 -15.44 3.43
CA GLU A 392 -1.50 -15.48 4.73
C GLU A 392 -1.90 -14.30 5.62
N ALA A 393 -1.96 -13.09 5.06
CA ALA A 393 -2.38 -11.91 5.81
C ALA A 393 -3.79 -12.06 6.39
N CYS A 394 -4.72 -12.66 5.63
CA CYS A 394 -6.07 -12.95 6.12
C CYS A 394 -6.03 -13.91 7.31
N VAL A 395 -5.29 -15.03 7.21
CA VAL A 395 -5.17 -16.00 8.31
C VAL A 395 -4.59 -15.35 9.57
N VAL A 396 -3.52 -14.55 9.42
CA VAL A 396 -2.91 -13.83 10.55
C VAL A 396 -3.89 -12.88 11.22
N GLU A 397 -4.71 -12.17 10.45
CA GLU A 397 -5.69 -11.21 10.98
C GLU A 397 -7.05 -11.85 11.34
N GLY A 398 -7.19 -13.18 11.23
CA GLY A 398 -8.44 -13.87 11.57
C GLY A 398 -9.58 -13.68 10.55
N PHE A 399 -9.25 -13.33 9.31
CA PHE A 399 -10.19 -13.27 8.19
C PHE A 399 -10.13 -14.55 7.35
N ARG A 400 -11.21 -14.81 6.61
CA ARG A 400 -11.23 -15.85 5.58
C ARG A 400 -10.79 -15.27 4.23
N CYS A 401 -10.23 -16.11 3.36
CA CYS A 401 -9.78 -15.69 2.04
C CYS A 401 -10.28 -16.63 0.93
N ILE A 402 -10.81 -16.05 -0.13
CA ILE A 402 -11.03 -16.72 -1.41
C ILE A 402 -9.98 -16.20 -2.38
N ALA A 403 -9.06 -17.06 -2.78
CA ALA A 403 -7.94 -16.74 -3.65
C ALA A 403 -8.08 -17.44 -5.01
N ILE A 404 -7.68 -16.77 -6.09
CA ILE A 404 -7.67 -17.35 -7.44
C ILE A 404 -6.27 -17.18 -8.02
N GLU A 405 -5.73 -18.25 -8.60
CA GLU A 405 -4.44 -18.23 -9.28
C GLU A 405 -4.54 -19.03 -10.58
N ARG A 406 -4.01 -18.47 -11.67
CA ARG A 406 -4.08 -19.09 -13.00
C ARG A 406 -2.84 -19.93 -13.31
N GLU A 407 -1.67 -19.47 -12.90
CA GLU A 407 -0.40 -20.13 -13.21
C GLU A 407 -0.18 -21.29 -12.24
N ALA A 408 -0.32 -22.53 -12.75
CA ALA A 408 -0.19 -23.74 -11.96
C ALA A 408 1.14 -23.83 -11.17
N ASP A 409 2.20 -23.23 -11.69
CA ASP A 409 3.53 -23.16 -11.07
C ASP A 409 3.56 -22.35 -9.76
N TYR A 410 2.59 -21.46 -9.54
CA TYR A 410 2.51 -20.63 -8.34
C TYR A 410 1.66 -21.27 -7.23
N LEU A 411 0.78 -22.23 -7.55
CA LEU A 411 -0.05 -22.92 -6.55
C LEU A 411 0.78 -23.60 -5.45
N PRO A 412 1.89 -24.33 -5.74
CA PRO A 412 2.72 -24.90 -4.69
C PRO A 412 3.35 -23.86 -3.76
N LEU A 413 3.55 -22.62 -4.23
CA LEU A 413 4.04 -21.52 -3.39
C LEU A 413 2.99 -21.11 -2.36
N ILE A 414 1.72 -21.02 -2.79
CA ILE A 414 0.58 -20.69 -1.93
C ILE A 414 0.41 -21.79 -0.87
N VAL A 415 0.39 -23.06 -1.30
CA VAL A 415 0.25 -24.20 -0.38
C VAL A 415 1.41 -24.25 0.61
N ALA A 416 2.66 -24.07 0.17
CA ALA A 416 3.82 -24.03 1.06
C ALA A 416 3.75 -22.87 2.07
N ARG A 417 3.24 -21.72 1.64
CA ARG A 417 3.03 -20.55 2.51
C ARG A 417 1.97 -20.82 3.58
N LEU A 418 0.85 -21.46 3.22
CA LEU A 418 -0.29 -21.71 4.12
C LEU A 418 -0.08 -22.92 5.03
N SER A 419 0.73 -23.89 4.61
CA SER A 419 1.01 -25.11 5.40
C SER A 419 1.95 -24.89 6.57
N LYS A 420 2.58 -23.71 6.68
CA LYS A 420 3.43 -23.36 7.82
C LYS A 420 2.56 -23.00 9.04
N PRO A 421 3.05 -23.16 10.28
CA PRO A 421 2.36 -22.60 11.44
C PRO A 421 2.22 -21.08 11.29
N ILE A 422 0.98 -20.59 11.30
CA ILE A 422 0.66 -19.16 11.25
C ILE A 422 0.06 -18.76 12.59
N GLU A 423 0.73 -17.84 13.29
CA GLU A 423 0.23 -17.27 14.54
C GLU A 423 -0.84 -16.21 14.22
N ARG A 424 -2.04 -16.38 14.77
CA ARG A 424 -3.13 -15.41 14.59
C ARG A 424 -2.97 -14.26 15.57
N THR A 425 -3.10 -13.04 15.05
CA THR A 425 -3.40 -11.87 15.86
C THR A 425 -4.87 -11.99 16.21
N LEU A 426 -5.20 -12.34 17.46
CA LEU A 426 -6.59 -12.36 17.92
C LEU A 426 -7.12 -10.92 17.85
N LEU A 427 -7.89 -10.59 16.81
CA LEU A 427 -8.61 -9.32 16.66
C LEU A 427 -9.89 -9.29 17.49
#